data_AF-A0ABD0NQE3-F1
#
_entry.id   AF-A0ABD0NQE3-F1
#
_cell.length_a   1.000
_cell.length_b   1.000
_cell.length_c   1.000
_cell.angle_alpha   90.00
_cell.angle_beta   90.00
_cell.angle_gamma   90.00
#
_symmetry.space_group_name_H-M   'P 1'
#
loop_
_entity.id
_entity.type
_entity.pdbx_description
1 polymer ?
#
loop_
_entity_poly.entity_id
_entity_poly.type
_entity_poly.pdbx_seq_one_letter_code
_entity_poly.pdbx_strand_id
1 'polypeptide(L)'
;ALYEGYSAVTADGTHNFLRLRETVLLRKEARKMFVQANTYVKGDAVELVEYEGSAAGLIQSFIERFQDDAEEVETQLLEMTCQDSAVGNILLDKY
;
A
#
# COMPACT_ATOMS: atom_id res chain seq x y z
N ALA A 1 32.98 -3.89 1.35
CA ALA A 1 33.93 -4.59 0.46
C ALA A 1 33.25 -5.57 -0.51
N LEU A 2 32.72 -6.73 -0.09
CA LEU A 2 32.11 -7.72 -1.01
C LEU A 2 30.73 -7.29 -1.55
N TYR A 3 29.78 -6.99 -0.65
CA TYR A 3 28.41 -6.61 -1.04
C TYR A 3 28.40 -5.34 -1.91
N GLU A 4 29.07 -4.29 -1.44
CA GLU A 4 29.19 -3.01 -2.15
C GLU A 4 29.78 -3.16 -3.54
N GLY A 5 30.77 -4.05 -3.72
CA GLY A 5 31.38 -4.34 -5.02
C GLY A 5 30.40 -4.94 -6.01
N TYR A 6 29.59 -5.91 -5.58
CA TYR A 6 28.57 -6.54 -6.45
C TYR A 6 27.33 -5.67 -6.66
N SER A 7 26.98 -4.82 -5.69
CA SER A 7 25.85 -3.90 -5.80
C SER A 7 26.19 -2.60 -6.53
N ALA A 8 27.46 -2.36 -6.87
CA ALA A 8 27.88 -1.17 -7.60
C ALA A 8 27.25 -1.17 -9.01
N VAL A 9 26.54 -0.09 -9.35
CA VAL A 9 25.92 0.11 -10.67
C VAL A 9 26.67 1.22 -11.39
N THR A 10 27.42 0.85 -12.43
CA THR A 10 28.32 1.79 -13.11
C THR A 10 28.11 1.82 -14.63
N ALA A 11 28.77 2.77 -15.30
CA ALA A 11 28.75 2.91 -16.76
C ALA A 11 29.96 2.26 -17.44
N ASP A 12 31.00 1.97 -16.67
CA ASP A 12 32.25 1.33 -17.09
C ASP A 12 32.20 -0.20 -16.95
N GLY A 13 33.05 -0.91 -17.69
CA GLY A 13 33.12 -2.37 -17.72
C GLY A 13 32.32 -3.03 -18.84
N THR A 14 32.11 -4.34 -18.73
CA THR A 14 31.50 -5.19 -19.78
C THR A 14 30.08 -4.78 -20.15
N HIS A 15 29.34 -4.22 -19.18
CA HIS A 15 27.96 -3.79 -19.36
C HIS A 15 27.78 -2.38 -18.78
N ASN A 16 27.35 -1.45 -19.63
CA ASN A 16 27.02 -0.09 -19.20
C ASN A 16 25.62 -0.08 -18.54
N PHE A 17 25.56 -0.46 -17.26
CA PHE A 17 24.31 -0.61 -16.53
C PHE A 17 23.57 0.72 -16.34
N LEU A 18 24.28 1.85 -16.25
CA LEU A 18 23.63 3.17 -16.17
C LEU A 18 22.86 3.51 -17.45
N ARG A 19 23.37 3.19 -18.64
CA ARG A 19 22.61 3.32 -19.90
C ARG A 19 21.44 2.32 -19.96
N LEU A 20 21.65 1.09 -19.49
CA LEU A 20 20.57 0.10 -19.45
C LEU A 20 19.43 0.52 -18.50
N ARG A 21 19.76 1.18 -17.38
CA ARG A 21 18.77 1.71 -16.43
C ARG A 21 17.76 2.63 -17.11
N GLU A 22 18.18 3.48 -18.05
CA GLU A 22 17.28 4.35 -18.80
C GLU A 22 16.26 3.54 -19.62
N THR A 23 16.74 2.48 -20.29
CA THR A 23 15.87 1.59 -21.06
C THR A 23 14.93 0.78 -20.16
N VAL A 24 15.41 0.31 -19.01
CA VAL A 24 14.60 -0.42 -18.02
C VAL A 24 13.50 0.49 -17.46
N LEU A 25 13.83 1.75 -17.14
CA LEU A 25 12.83 2.72 -16.68
C LEU A 25 11.82 3.07 -17.77
N LEU A 26 12.26 3.22 -19.01
CA LEU A 26 11.39 3.47 -20.16
C LEU A 26 10.36 2.35 -20.37
N ARG A 27 10.73 1.10 -20.03
CA ARG A 27 9.87 -0.09 -20.16
C ARG A 27 9.31 -0.57 -18.82
N LYS A 28 9.32 0.29 -17.79
CA LYS A 28 8.86 -0.11 -16.46
C LYS A 28 7.34 -0.26 -16.45
N GLU A 29 6.89 -1.50 -16.26
CA GLU A 29 5.48 -1.77 -16.00
C GLU A 29 5.11 -1.38 -14.56
N ALA A 30 3.89 -0.88 -14.37
CA ALA A 30 3.36 -0.61 -13.04
C ALA A 30 3.24 -1.93 -12.24
N ARG A 31 3.52 -1.88 -10.93
CA ARG A 31 3.32 -3.06 -10.07
C ARG A 31 1.83 -3.38 -10.01
N LYS A 32 1.50 -4.66 -10.19
CA LYS A 32 0.12 -5.15 -10.10
C LYS A 32 -0.39 -5.00 -8.67
N MET A 33 -1.64 -4.58 -8.54
CA MET A 33 -2.39 -4.63 -7.29
C MET A 33 -3.10 -5.98 -7.20
N PHE A 34 -3.08 -6.59 -6.02
CA PHE A 34 -3.80 -7.83 -5.75
C PHE A 34 -5.03 -7.51 -4.92
N VAL A 35 -6.17 -8.05 -5.34
CA VAL A 35 -7.41 -7.97 -4.58
C VAL A 35 -7.48 -9.18 -3.66
N GLN A 36 -7.76 -8.94 -2.39
CA GLN A 36 -7.81 -9.98 -1.37
C GLN A 36 -9.25 -10.24 -0.96
N ALA A 37 -9.60 -11.51 -0.78
CA ALA A 37 -10.89 -11.91 -0.25
C ALA A 37 -11.07 -11.46 1.21
N ASN A 38 -12.33 -11.28 1.61
CA ASN A 38 -12.73 -11.06 3.00
C ASN A 38 -13.36 -12.34 3.57
N THR A 39 -13.39 -12.42 4.89
CA THR A 39 -14.05 -13.52 5.61
C THR A 39 -15.02 -12.97 6.63
N TYR A 40 -16.22 -13.54 6.69
CA TYR A 40 -17.27 -13.12 7.63
C TYR A 40 -17.74 -14.28 8.48
N VAL A 41 -17.98 -14.03 9.77
CA VAL A 41 -18.61 -14.99 10.67
C VAL A 41 -20.12 -14.95 10.47
N LYS A 42 -20.74 -16.11 10.24
CA LYS A 42 -22.19 -16.25 10.07
C LYS A 42 -22.70 -17.41 10.92
N GLY A 43 -23.15 -17.08 12.12
CA GLY A 43 -23.44 -18.08 13.16
C GLY A 43 -22.17 -18.86 13.52
N ASP A 44 -22.18 -20.16 13.32
CA ASP A 44 -21.06 -21.06 13.63
C ASP A 44 -20.13 -21.34 12.42
N ALA A 45 -20.33 -20.64 11.30
CA ALA A 45 -19.57 -20.82 10.06
C ALA A 45 -18.81 -19.55 9.64
N VAL A 46 -17.81 -19.72 8.78
CA VAL A 46 -17.07 -18.62 8.13
C VAL A 46 -17.34 -18.65 6.63
N GLU A 47 -17.77 -17.53 6.07
CA GLU A 47 -17.97 -17.34 4.63
C GLU A 47 -16.80 -16.58 4.02
N LEU A 48 -16.32 -17.02 2.85
CA LEU A 48 -15.30 -16.34 2.05
C LEU A 48 -15.98 -15.49 0.98
N VAL A 49 -15.61 -14.22 0.89
CA VAL A 49 -16.12 -13.27 -0.12
C VAL A 49 -14.99 -12.83 -1.02
N GLU A 50 -15.11 -13.17 -2.30
CA GLU A 50 -14.13 -12.83 -3.34
C GLU A 50 -14.58 -11.60 -4.14
N TYR A 51 -13.60 -10.87 -4.68
CA TYR A 51 -13.82 -9.63 -5.41
C TYR A 51 -13.14 -9.69 -6.78
N GLU A 52 -13.62 -8.90 -7.72
CA GLU A 52 -13.01 -8.79 -9.04
C GLU A 52 -11.57 -8.25 -8.93
N GLY A 53 -10.66 -8.76 -9.76
CA GLY A 53 -9.27 -8.27 -9.90
C GLY A 53 -9.16 -6.91 -10.60
N SER A 54 -9.94 -5.93 -10.16
CA SER A 54 -10.03 -4.57 -10.72
C SER A 54 -9.78 -3.52 -9.63
N ALA A 55 -9.59 -2.26 -10.02
CA ALA A 55 -9.47 -1.16 -9.05
C ALA A 55 -10.75 -1.00 -8.22
N ALA A 56 -11.93 -1.17 -8.85
CA ALA A 56 -13.21 -1.13 -8.16
C ALA A 56 -13.36 -2.32 -7.21
N GLY A 57 -12.99 -3.53 -7.63
CA GLY A 57 -13.00 -4.71 -6.75
C GLY A 57 -12.05 -4.58 -5.56
N LEU A 58 -10.88 -3.95 -5.76
CA LEU A 58 -9.97 -3.62 -4.66
C LEU A 58 -10.64 -2.66 -3.66
N ILE A 59 -11.24 -1.57 -4.14
CA ILE A 59 -11.93 -0.59 -3.28
C ILE A 59 -13.06 -1.28 -2.50
N GLN A 60 -13.89 -2.07 -3.18
CA GLN A 60 -14.99 -2.78 -2.55
C GLN A 60 -14.49 -3.73 -1.45
N SER A 61 -13.37 -4.42 -1.68
CA SER A 61 -12.75 -5.30 -0.68
C SER A 61 -12.31 -4.59 0.60
N PHE A 62 -12.09 -3.27 0.57
CA PHE A 62 -11.78 -2.47 1.75
C PHE A 62 -13.03 -1.86 2.38
N ILE A 63 -13.99 -1.40 1.57
CA ILE A 63 -15.29 -0.89 2.07
C ILE A 63 -15.97 -1.93 2.95
N GLU A 64 -15.97 -3.20 2.53
CA GLU A 64 -16.65 -4.26 3.27
C GLU A 64 -15.80 -4.89 4.37
N ARG A 65 -14.54 -4.47 4.57
CA ARG A 65 -13.60 -5.17 5.46
C ARG A 65 -13.83 -4.93 6.95
N PHE A 66 -14.32 -3.74 7.31
CA PHE A 66 -14.44 -3.25 8.68
C PHE A 66 -15.90 -2.82 8.97
N GLN A 67 -16.87 -3.68 8.64
CA GLN A 67 -18.29 -3.29 8.70
C GLN A 67 -18.76 -2.90 10.11
N ASP A 68 -18.16 -3.47 11.15
CA ASP A 68 -18.58 -3.26 12.54
C ASP A 68 -17.94 -2.02 13.17
N ASP A 69 -16.76 -1.60 12.70
CA ASP A 69 -15.88 -0.64 13.39
C ASP A 69 -15.21 0.39 12.46
N ALA A 70 -15.66 0.52 11.20
CA ALA A 70 -15.05 1.42 10.21
C ALA A 70 -14.82 2.87 10.71
N GLU A 71 -15.83 3.48 11.33
CA GLU A 71 -15.74 4.86 11.83
C GLU A 71 -14.75 5.01 12.99
N GLU A 72 -14.67 4.01 13.86
CA GLU A 72 -13.72 3.99 14.97
C GLU A 72 -12.28 3.88 14.45
N VAL A 73 -12.04 2.96 13.51
CA VAL A 73 -10.73 2.78 12.88
C VAL A 73 -10.29 4.07 12.16
N GLU A 74 -11.19 4.71 11.41
CA GLU A 74 -10.89 5.98 10.74
C GLU A 74 -10.54 7.09 11.74
N THR A 75 -11.33 7.22 12.81
CA THR A 75 -11.08 8.21 13.87
C THR A 75 -9.71 8.00 14.52
N GLN A 76 -9.38 6.76 14.90
CA GLN A 76 -8.10 6.45 15.53
C GLN A 76 -6.91 6.73 14.60
N LEU A 77 -7.03 6.39 13.31
CA LEU A 77 -5.99 6.68 12.32
C LEU A 77 -5.75 8.19 12.17
N LEU A 78 -6.83 8.98 12.19
CA LEU A 78 -6.75 10.45 12.14
C LEU A 78 -6.11 11.02 13.40
N GLU A 79 -6.52 10.55 14.59
CA GLU A 79 -5.97 11.00 15.87
C GLU A 79 -4.46 10.72 15.95
N MET A 80 -4.03 9.50 15.64
CA MET A 80 -2.60 9.15 15.63
C MET A 80 -1.81 10.02 14.64
N THR A 81 -2.36 10.24 13.44
CA THR A 81 -1.73 11.11 12.43
C THR A 81 -1.60 12.55 12.94
N CYS A 82 -2.62 13.06 13.63
CA CYS A 82 -2.61 14.40 14.23
C CYS A 82 -1.60 14.53 15.38
N GLN A 83 -1.41 13.47 16.18
CA GLN A 83 -0.44 13.45 17.28
C GLN A 83 1.01 13.47 16.77
N ASP A 84 1.30 12.73 15.71
CA ASP A 84 2.64 12.68 15.10
C ASP A 84 2.94 13.88 14.21
N SER A 85 1.90 14.54 13.70
CA SER A 85 2.03 15.81 13.00
C SER A 85 2.34 16.89 14.03
N ALA A 86 3.38 17.71 13.79
CA ALA A 86 3.71 18.87 14.63
C ALA A 86 2.60 19.97 14.69
N VAL A 87 1.40 19.67 14.21
CA VAL A 87 0.19 20.50 14.10
C VAL A 87 -0.86 20.10 15.16
N GLY A 88 -0.48 19.32 16.18
CA GLY A 88 -1.39 18.83 17.23
C GLY A 88 -2.03 19.87 18.16
N ASN A 89 -2.01 21.17 17.84
CA ASN A 89 -2.60 22.23 18.68
C ASN A 89 -3.45 23.27 17.94
N ILE A 90 -3.77 23.09 16.64
CA ILE A 90 -4.48 24.13 15.86
C ILE A 90 -5.84 23.66 15.30
N LEU A 91 -6.14 22.36 15.25
CA LEU A 91 -7.32 21.86 14.55
C LEU A 91 -8.48 21.39 15.43
N LEU A 92 -8.32 21.29 16.75
CA LEU A 92 -9.41 20.93 17.68
C LEU A 92 -10.24 22.14 18.19
N ASP A 93 -9.89 23.37 17.81
CA ASP A 93 -10.56 24.61 18.26
C ASP A 93 -11.58 25.17 17.24
N LYS A 94 -11.96 24.42 16.19
CA LYS A 94 -12.81 24.95 15.12
C LYS A 94 -14.12 24.21 14.80
N TYR A 95 -14.53 23.23 15.61
CA TYR A 95 -15.88 22.70 15.57
C TYR A 95 -16.39 22.39 16.97
#